data_AF-A0A4R2JCY5-F1
#
_entry.id   AF-A0A4R2JCY5-F1
#
_cell.length_a   1.000
_cell.length_b   1.000
_cell.length_c   1.000
_cell.angle_alpha   90.00
_cell.angle_beta   90.00
_cell.angle_gamma   90.00
#
_symmetry.space_group_name_H-M   'P 1'
#
loop_
_entity.id
_entity.type
_entity.pdbx_description
1 polymer ?
#
loop_
_entity_poly.entity_id
_entity_poly.type
_entity_poly.pdbx_seq_one_letter_code
_entity_poly.pdbx_strand_id
1 'polypeptide(L)'
;MVMMTGSLAVRGTVVWLTPQQGGRVSGPPEPDYDYDYTATAYLPPRTPDDGQAGIALRRFAPGAWRTPAEGILVPAKGNRAQQVVPGSIVVITEGVRPVGLLTLEEVHALAPNGTPVPAAPETVAAMSAPPPPPVSEAPYRHSTAAARWTTSEDQPVPVPNG
;
A
#
# COMPACT_ATOMS: atom_id res chain seq x y z
N MET A 1 -7.41 -10.21 -6.36
CA MET A 1 -6.81 -9.02 -7.01
C MET A 1 -7.92 -8.20 -7.65
N VAL A 2 -7.91 -6.87 -7.53
CA VAL A 2 -8.94 -5.99 -8.12
C VAL A 2 -8.28 -4.93 -9.00
N MET A 3 -8.82 -4.75 -10.21
CA MET A 3 -8.41 -3.65 -11.10
C MET A 3 -9.15 -2.38 -10.72
N MET A 4 -8.41 -1.30 -10.48
CA MET A 4 -8.97 0.01 -10.17
C MET A 4 -9.42 0.74 -11.45
N THR A 5 -10.49 0.24 -12.08
CA THR A 5 -11.15 0.90 -13.22
C THR A 5 -12.24 1.88 -12.78
N GLY A 6 -12.73 1.71 -11.56
CA GLY A 6 -13.63 2.62 -10.83
C GLY A 6 -13.20 2.74 -9.37
N SER A 7 -14.08 3.26 -8.53
CA SER A 7 -13.80 3.40 -7.09
C SER A 7 -13.72 2.04 -6.41
N LEU A 8 -12.91 1.95 -5.35
CA LEU A 8 -12.75 0.76 -4.53
C LEU A 8 -13.13 1.07 -3.09
N ALA A 9 -13.87 0.17 -2.45
CA ALA A 9 -13.99 0.14 -0.99
C ALA A 9 -12.75 -0.56 -0.44
N VAL A 10 -12.15 0.02 0.59
CA VAL A 10 -10.95 -0.53 1.22
C VAL A 10 -11.09 -0.54 2.73
N ARG A 11 -10.48 -1.55 3.36
CA ARG A 11 -10.25 -1.60 4.81
C ARG A 11 -8.78 -1.87 5.04
N GLY A 12 -8.21 -1.27 6.07
CA GLY A 12 -6.81 -1.47 6.39
C GLY A 12 -6.38 -0.78 7.66
N THR A 13 -5.06 -0.71 7.86
CA THR A 13 -4.46 0.02 8.97
C THR A 13 -3.77 1.28 8.44
N VAL A 14 -4.19 2.45 8.91
CA VAL A 14 -3.53 3.73 8.63
C VAL A 14 -2.47 4.03 9.68
N VAL A 15 -1.34 4.56 9.24
CA VAL A 15 -0.27 5.10 10.05
C VAL A 15 0.01 6.52 9.59
N TRP A 16 -0.12 7.50 10.48
CA TRP A 16 0.20 8.89 10.18
C TRP A 16 1.69 9.15 10.40
N LEU A 17 2.30 9.89 9.48
CA LEU A 17 3.71 10.21 9.54
C LEU A 17 3.94 11.39 10.49
N THR A 18 4.94 11.22 11.37
CA THR A 18 5.41 12.28 12.27
C THR A 18 6.16 13.38 11.50
N PRO A 19 6.38 14.56 12.09
CA PRO A 19 7.18 15.63 11.48
C PRO A 19 8.58 15.17 11.07
N GLN A 20 9.21 14.34 11.88
CA GLN A 20 10.55 13.81 11.65
C GLN A 20 10.59 12.85 10.45
N GLN A 21 9.45 12.25 10.09
CA GLN A 21 9.28 11.43 8.90
C GLN A 21 8.81 12.25 7.69
N GLY A 22 8.76 13.59 7.79
CA GLY A 22 8.28 14.50 6.76
C GLY A 22 6.76 14.68 6.71
N GLY A 23 6.04 14.17 7.72
CA GLY A 23 4.58 14.18 7.81
C GLY A 23 3.99 15.40 8.52
N ARG A 24 2.95 15.15 9.33
CA ARG A 24 2.11 16.21 9.93
C ARG A 24 2.73 16.78 11.21
N VAL A 25 2.89 18.10 11.25
CA VAL A 25 3.24 18.87 12.48
C VAL A 25 2.08 18.98 13.45
N SER A 26 0.85 19.03 12.93
CA SER A 26 -0.37 19.10 13.74
C SER A 26 -0.72 17.79 14.46
N GLY A 27 -0.02 16.69 14.19
CA GLY A 27 -0.40 15.36 14.66
C GLY A 27 -1.39 14.65 13.71
N PRO A 28 -1.87 13.46 14.07
CA PRO A 28 -2.87 12.71 13.31
C PRO A 28 -4.14 13.54 13.10
N PRO A 29 -4.88 13.33 12.01
CA PRO A 29 -6.18 13.95 11.84
C PRO A 29 -7.13 13.61 13.00
N GLU A 30 -7.91 14.60 13.42
CA GLU A 30 -9.06 14.45 14.29
C GLU A 30 -10.31 14.72 13.45
N PRO A 31 -10.74 13.78 12.58
CA PRO A 31 -12.00 13.96 11.90
C PRO A 31 -13.11 14.00 12.95
N ASP A 32 -13.98 15.00 12.85
CA ASP A 32 -15.26 14.97 13.53
C ASP A 32 -16.00 13.68 13.09
N TYR A 33 -16.70 13.02 14.01
CA TYR A 33 -17.33 11.71 13.75
C TYR A 33 -18.27 11.70 12.53
N ASP A 34 -18.76 12.86 12.11
CA ASP A 34 -19.68 13.04 10.98
C ASP A 34 -18.98 13.28 9.63
N TYR A 35 -17.65 13.42 9.61
CA TYR A 35 -16.90 13.76 8.40
C TYR A 35 -15.82 12.71 8.06
N ASP A 36 -15.77 12.33 6.78
CA ASP A 36 -14.66 11.55 6.24
C ASP A 36 -13.41 12.44 6.11
N TYR A 37 -12.25 11.92 6.50
CA TYR A 37 -10.96 12.54 6.14
C TYR A 37 -10.70 12.32 4.66
N THR A 38 -10.63 13.40 3.88
CA THR A 38 -10.39 13.34 2.43
C THR A 38 -9.01 13.89 2.08
N ALA A 39 -8.31 13.19 1.19
CA ALA A 39 -6.95 13.53 0.78
C ALA A 39 -6.64 13.03 -0.64
N THR A 40 -5.49 13.43 -1.16
CA THR A 40 -4.88 12.76 -2.31
C THR A 40 -4.07 11.56 -1.82
N ALA A 41 -3.79 10.64 -2.72
CA ALA A 41 -2.97 9.48 -2.46
C ALA A 41 -2.31 8.98 -3.75
N TYR A 42 -1.37 8.06 -3.64
CA TYR A 42 -0.85 7.29 -4.78
C TYR A 42 -0.50 5.86 -4.33
N LEU A 43 -0.40 4.96 -5.30
CA LEU A 43 0.00 3.57 -5.07
C LEU A 43 1.33 3.30 -5.75
N PRO A 44 2.40 2.97 -4.99
CA PRO A 44 3.67 2.54 -5.58
C PRO A 44 3.48 1.41 -6.62
N PRO A 45 4.24 1.41 -7.73
CA PRO A 45 5.41 2.26 -8.00
C PRO A 45 5.09 3.66 -8.53
N ARG A 46 3.81 4.08 -8.55
CA ARG A 46 3.45 5.46 -8.91
C ARG A 46 3.94 6.46 -7.89
N THR A 47 3.93 7.71 -8.31
CA THR A 47 4.35 8.88 -7.55
C THR A 47 3.20 9.89 -7.43
N PRO A 48 3.35 10.93 -6.59
CA PRO A 48 2.39 12.03 -6.54
C PRO A 48 2.19 12.75 -7.88
N ASP A 49 3.12 12.67 -8.83
CA ASP A 49 3.06 13.42 -10.08
C ASP A 49 2.37 12.65 -11.21
N ASP A 50 2.47 11.32 -11.22
CA ASP A 50 2.06 10.47 -12.35
C ASP A 50 0.96 9.45 -12.04
N GLY A 51 0.57 9.28 -10.77
CA GLY A 51 -0.40 8.26 -10.39
C GLY A 51 -1.21 8.59 -9.15
N GLN A 52 -1.77 9.81 -9.10
CA GLN A 52 -2.68 10.20 -8.03
C GLN A 52 -4.00 9.40 -8.05
N ALA A 53 -4.53 9.22 -6.86
CA ALA A 53 -5.86 8.78 -6.53
C ALA A 53 -6.45 9.73 -5.47
N GLY A 54 -7.77 9.84 -5.41
CA GLY A 54 -8.44 10.40 -4.24
C GLY A 54 -8.63 9.31 -3.18
N ILE A 55 -8.58 9.69 -1.91
CA ILE A 55 -8.93 8.81 -0.81
C ILE A 55 -9.85 9.53 0.18
N ALA A 56 -10.89 8.82 0.62
CA ALA A 56 -11.71 9.20 1.77
C ALA A 56 -11.54 8.12 2.84
N LEU A 57 -11.22 8.51 4.08
CA LEU A 57 -11.04 7.62 5.21
C LEU A 57 -12.02 7.94 6.34
N ARG A 58 -12.48 6.90 7.01
CA ARG A 58 -13.40 6.98 8.14
C ARG A 58 -13.12 5.88 9.16
N ARG A 59 -13.80 5.98 10.31
CA ARG A 59 -13.75 4.99 11.41
C ARG A 59 -12.33 4.71 11.91
N PHE A 60 -11.47 5.72 11.86
CA PHE A 60 -10.15 5.67 12.48
C PHE A 60 -10.15 6.49 13.76
N ALA A 61 -9.43 6.04 14.78
CA ALA A 61 -9.41 6.71 16.08
C ALA A 61 -8.83 8.13 15.97
N PRO A 62 -9.58 9.18 16.34
CA PRO A 62 -9.09 10.56 16.33
C PRO A 62 -7.80 10.71 17.15
N GLY A 63 -6.81 11.42 16.61
CA GLY A 63 -5.53 11.65 17.30
C GLY A 63 -4.62 10.42 17.41
N ALA A 64 -5.05 9.23 16.98
CA ALA A 64 -4.22 8.03 17.01
C ALA A 64 -3.26 8.00 15.83
N TRP A 65 -1.97 7.82 16.10
CA TRP A 65 -0.94 7.69 15.06
C TRP A 65 -1.06 6.43 14.22
N ARG A 66 -1.67 5.38 14.76
CA ARG A 66 -1.93 4.12 14.07
C ARG A 66 -3.30 3.59 14.49
N THR A 67 -4.12 3.24 13.52
CA THR A 67 -5.48 2.76 13.78
C THR A 67 -6.01 2.03 12.54
N PRO A 68 -6.92 1.05 12.72
CA PRO A 68 -7.77 0.59 11.62
C PRO A 68 -8.52 1.75 10.98
N ALA A 69 -8.80 1.65 9.68
CA ALA A 69 -9.57 2.61 8.92
C ALA A 69 -10.34 1.90 7.80
N GLU A 70 -11.48 2.47 7.44
CA GLU A 70 -12.21 2.13 6.23
C GLU A 70 -12.15 3.31 5.26
N GLY A 71 -12.23 3.05 3.96
CA GLY A 71 -12.17 4.12 3.00
C GLY A 71 -12.67 3.79 1.61
N ILE A 72 -12.69 4.84 0.80
CA ILE A 72 -12.99 4.79 -0.62
C ILE A 72 -11.78 5.33 -1.37
N LEU A 73 -11.22 4.51 -2.26
CA LEU A 73 -10.15 4.90 -3.16
C LEU A 73 -10.75 5.22 -4.53
N VAL A 74 -10.47 6.41 -5.07
CA VAL A 74 -11.04 6.91 -6.32
C VAL A 74 -9.93 7.15 -7.34
N PRO A 75 -9.97 6.56 -8.55
CA PRO A 75 -8.87 6.70 -9.49
C PRO A 75 -8.91 8.09 -10.13
N ALA A 76 -7.76 8.74 -10.27
CA ALA A 76 -7.70 9.97 -11.05
C ALA A 76 -7.98 9.71 -12.54
N LYS A 77 -8.41 10.75 -13.26
CA LYS A 77 -8.67 10.69 -14.70
C LYS A 77 -7.39 10.27 -15.44
N GLY A 78 -7.47 9.21 -16.24
CA GLY A 78 -6.32 8.67 -16.98
C GLY A 78 -5.47 7.64 -16.22
N ASN A 79 -5.63 7.55 -14.89
CA ASN A 79 -4.88 6.62 -14.02
C ASN A 79 -5.72 5.40 -13.61
N ARG A 80 -6.66 5.01 -14.49
CA ARG A 80 -7.49 3.80 -14.34
C ARG A 80 -6.66 2.56 -14.70
N ALA A 81 -7.05 1.41 -14.15
CA ALA A 81 -6.39 0.11 -14.29
C ALA A 81 -5.11 -0.10 -13.44
N GLN A 82 -5.03 0.51 -12.26
CA GLN A 82 -4.04 0.12 -11.25
C GLN A 82 -4.44 -1.18 -10.57
N GLN A 83 -3.50 -2.11 -10.39
CA GLN A 83 -3.74 -3.33 -9.62
C GLN A 83 -3.68 -3.01 -8.13
N VAL A 84 -4.77 -3.31 -7.42
CA VAL A 84 -4.85 -3.13 -5.98
C VAL A 84 -5.19 -4.47 -5.33
N VAL A 85 -4.41 -4.86 -4.34
CA VAL A 85 -4.54 -6.12 -3.62
C VAL A 85 -4.45 -5.88 -2.11
N PRO A 86 -5.03 -6.75 -1.28
CA PRO A 86 -4.62 -6.85 0.12
C PRO A 86 -3.09 -6.93 0.22
N GLY A 87 -2.51 -6.17 1.14
CA GLY A 87 -1.07 -5.98 1.32
C GLY A 87 -0.49 -4.78 0.55
N SER A 88 -1.23 -4.19 -0.40
CA SER A 88 -0.79 -2.95 -1.06
C SER A 88 -0.68 -1.80 -0.05
N ILE A 89 0.30 -0.92 -0.27
CA ILE A 89 0.47 0.32 0.48
C ILE A 89 -0.10 1.47 -0.35
N VAL A 90 -1.04 2.20 0.22
CA VAL A 90 -1.51 3.48 -0.32
C VAL A 90 -0.80 4.59 0.45
N VAL A 91 -0.05 5.44 -0.25
CA VAL A 91 0.59 6.60 0.35
C VAL A 91 -0.38 7.77 0.31
N ILE A 92 -0.77 8.26 1.48
CA ILE A 92 -1.70 9.39 1.65
C ILE A 92 -0.88 10.67 1.62
N THR A 93 -1.36 11.65 0.85
CA THR A 93 -0.65 12.91 0.61
C THR A 93 -1.52 14.13 0.88
N GLU A 94 -0.89 15.22 1.31
CA GLU A 94 -1.46 16.57 1.27
C GLU A 94 -0.65 17.39 0.27
N GLY A 95 -1.28 17.73 -0.86
CA GLY A 95 -0.52 18.16 -2.04
C GLY A 95 0.40 17.03 -2.51
N VAL A 96 1.70 17.31 -2.62
CA VAL A 96 2.74 16.31 -2.99
C VAL A 96 3.42 15.66 -1.78
N ARG A 97 3.13 16.12 -0.56
CA ARG A 97 3.82 15.68 0.66
C ARG A 97 3.15 14.42 1.23
N PRO A 98 3.89 13.31 1.42
CA PRO A 98 3.38 12.15 2.16
C PRO A 98 3.06 12.52 3.61
N VAL A 99 1.87 12.16 4.08
CA VAL A 99 1.40 12.42 5.44
C VAL A 99 0.94 11.16 6.17
N GLY A 100 0.72 10.07 5.44
CA GLY A 100 0.31 8.80 6.03
C GLY A 100 0.49 7.63 5.07
N LEU A 101 0.42 6.43 5.62
CA LEU A 101 0.48 5.16 4.91
C LEU A 101 -0.73 4.35 5.31
N LEU A 102 -1.47 3.83 4.34
CA LEU A 102 -2.54 2.87 4.58
C LEU A 102 -2.11 1.51 4.01
N THR A 103 -1.99 0.52 4.89
CA THR A 103 -1.78 -0.87 4.48
C THR A 103 -3.15 -1.51 4.27
N LEU A 104 -3.44 -1.95 3.04
CA LEU A 104 -4.73 -2.53 2.69
C LEU A 104 -4.84 -3.95 3.23
N GLU A 105 -5.97 -4.26 3.87
CA GLU A 105 -6.32 -5.60 4.35
C GLU A 105 -7.45 -6.19 3.49
N GLU A 106 -8.41 -5.36 3.07
CA GLU A 106 -9.52 -5.74 2.21
C GLU A 106 -9.71 -4.73 1.09
N VAL A 107 -10.10 -5.21 -0.09
CA VAL A 107 -10.30 -4.39 -1.29
C VAL A 107 -11.50 -4.94 -2.06
N HIS A 108 -12.50 -4.10 -2.29
CA HIS A 108 -13.72 -4.44 -3.03
C HIS A 108 -13.98 -3.42 -4.11
N ALA A 109 -14.34 -3.87 -5.32
CA ALA A 109 -14.81 -2.94 -6.35
C ALA A 109 -16.15 -2.32 -5.95
N LEU A 110 -16.35 -1.04 -6.24
CA LEU A 110 -17.63 -0.38 -6.08
C LEU A 110 -18.34 -0.26 -7.42
N ALA A 111 -19.65 -0.52 -7.41
CA ALA A 111 -20.53 -0.19 -8.52
C ALA A 111 -20.70 1.35 -8.61
N PRO A 112 -21.18 1.89 -9.74
CA PRO A 112 -21.37 3.34 -9.90
C PRO A 112 -22.29 3.99 -8.85
N ASN A 113 -23.18 3.20 -8.23
CA ASN A 113 -24.07 3.61 -7.13
C ASN A 113 -23.41 3.54 -5.75
N GLY A 114 -22.11 3.19 -5.66
CA GLY A 114 -21.36 3.11 -4.41
C GLY A 114 -21.53 1.80 -3.62
N THR A 115 -22.28 0.81 -4.13
CA THR A 115 -22.40 -0.49 -3.45
C THR A 115 -21.23 -1.40 -3.79
N PRO A 116 -20.70 -2.19 -2.83
CA PRO A 116 -19.70 -3.21 -3.13
C PRO A 116 -20.21 -4.18 -4.19
N VAL A 117 -19.42 -4.38 -5.23
CA VAL A 117 -19.65 -5.45 -6.20
C VAL A 117 -19.14 -6.74 -5.54
N PRO A 118 -19.98 -7.75 -5.33
CA PRO A 118 -19.50 -9.02 -4.83
C PRO A 118 -18.44 -9.55 -5.78
N ALA A 119 -17.32 -10.04 -5.23
CA ALA A 119 -16.32 -10.71 -6.04
C ALA A 119 -17.03 -11.84 -6.81
N ALA A 120 -16.96 -11.82 -8.14
CA ALA A 120 -17.53 -12.90 -8.94
C ALA A 120 -16.93 -14.22 -8.41
N PRO A 121 -17.76 -15.24 -8.10
CA PRO A 121 -17.23 -16.53 -7.70
C PRO A 121 -16.28 -16.99 -8.80
N GLU A 122 -15.05 -17.30 -8.43
CA GLU A 122 -14.11 -17.96 -9.34
C GLU A 122 -14.81 -19.22 -9.82
N THR A 123 -15.25 -19.24 -11.08
CA THR A 123 -15.76 -20.45 -11.71
C THR A 123 -14.59 -21.42 -11.79
N VAL A 124 -14.43 -22.24 -10.76
CA VAL A 124 -13.65 -23.47 -10.82
C VAL A 124 -14.36 -24.36 -11.84
N ALA A 125 -14.01 -24.18 -13.10
CA ALA A 125 -14.30 -25.13 -14.14
C ALA A 125 -13.54 -26.42 -13.79
N ALA A 126 -14.22 -27.30 -13.08
CA ALA A 126 -13.81 -28.66 -12.88
C ALA A 126 -13.79 -29.37 -14.25
N MET A 127 -12.60 -29.58 -14.80
CA MET A 127 -12.35 -30.67 -15.73
C MET A 127 -11.07 -31.40 -15.31
N SER A 128 -11.27 -32.67 -14.97
CA SER A 128 -10.33 -33.69 -14.51
C SER A 128 -8.93 -33.69 -15.11
N ALA A 129 -7.93 -33.74 -14.23
CA ALA A 129 -6.78 -34.65 -14.34
C ALA A 129 -6.23 -34.92 -12.92
N PRO A 130 -5.85 -36.16 -12.57
CA PRO A 130 -5.15 -36.41 -11.30
C PRO A 130 -3.80 -35.68 -11.30
N PRO A 131 -3.39 -35.07 -10.18
CA PRO A 131 -2.11 -34.37 -10.09
C PRO A 131 -0.95 -35.36 -10.25
N PRO A 132 0.13 -35.00 -10.99
CA PRO A 132 1.37 -35.78 -10.96
C PRO A 132 1.94 -35.80 -9.54
N PRO A 133 2.72 -36.85 -9.17
CA PRO A 133 3.34 -36.93 -7.84
C PRO A 133 4.23 -35.71 -7.59
N PRO A 134 4.37 -35.26 -6.32
CA PRO A 134 5.15 -34.08 -5.99
C PRO A 134 6.61 -34.31 -6.41
N VAL A 135 7.08 -33.46 -7.33
CA VAL A 135 8.50 -33.34 -7.65
C VAL A 135 9.16 -32.77 -6.39
N SER A 136 10.08 -33.53 -5.81
CA SER A 136 10.83 -33.14 -4.62
C SER A 136 11.55 -31.82 -4.89
N GLU A 137 11.10 -30.74 -4.25
CA GLU A 137 11.64 -29.40 -4.39
C GLU A 137 13.07 -29.39 -3.82
N ALA A 138 14.04 -29.03 -4.66
CA ALA A 138 15.41 -28.80 -4.23
C ALA A 138 15.41 -27.71 -3.13
N PRO A 139 16.23 -27.85 -2.06
CA PRO A 139 16.18 -26.92 -0.94
C PRO A 139 16.39 -25.48 -1.39
N TYR A 140 15.50 -24.61 -0.90
CA TYR A 140 15.49 -23.17 -1.09
C TYR A 140 16.90 -22.57 -0.97
N ARG A 141 17.45 -22.06 -2.07
CA ARG A 141 18.69 -21.29 -2.04
C ARG A 141 18.36 -19.87 -1.59
N HIS A 142 18.78 -19.51 -0.38
CA HIS A 142 18.76 -18.13 0.06
C HIS A 142 19.55 -17.25 -0.91
N SER A 143 18.88 -16.27 -1.53
CA SER A 143 19.51 -15.18 -2.28
C SER A 143 20.34 -14.31 -1.33
N THR A 144 21.65 -14.27 -1.51
CA THR A 144 22.60 -13.47 -0.72
C THR A 144 22.61 -11.99 -1.12
N ALA A 145 21.45 -11.40 -1.42
CA ALA A 145 21.34 -9.99 -1.79
C ALA A 145 21.60 -9.02 -0.62
N ALA A 146 21.67 -9.52 0.62
CA ALA A 146 21.96 -8.72 1.81
C ALA A 146 23.47 -8.39 2.01
N ALA A 147 24.39 -8.90 1.17
CA ALA A 147 25.83 -8.69 1.36
C ALA A 147 26.37 -7.33 0.87
N ARG A 148 25.54 -6.46 0.28
CA ARG A 148 26.02 -5.20 -0.31
C ARG A 148 26.02 -4.00 0.63
N TRP A 149 25.58 -4.14 1.88
CA TRP A 149 25.37 -3.02 2.81
C TRP A 149 26.07 -3.27 4.16
N THR A 150 27.37 -3.59 4.11
CA THR A 150 28.26 -3.51 5.28
C THR A 150 29.60 -2.90 4.86
N THR A 151 29.77 -1.64 5.26
CA THR A 151 31.03 -0.94 5.59
C THR A 151 32.18 -1.00 4.58
N SER A 152 32.38 0.10 3.84
CA SER A 152 33.72 0.48 3.39
C SER A 152 34.48 1.07 4.58
N GLU A 153 35.18 0.25 5.35
CA GLU A 153 36.29 0.69 6.19
C GLU A 153 37.56 0.47 5.37
N ASP A 154 38.00 1.52 4.69
CA ASP A 154 39.26 1.53 3.95
C ASP A 154 40.39 1.95 4.90
N GLN A 155 41.02 0.92 5.45
CA GLN A 155 42.45 0.67 5.64
C GLN A 155 43.40 1.77 6.22
N PRO A 156 44.21 1.44 7.26
CA PRO A 156 45.32 2.29 7.72
C PRO A 156 46.55 2.22 6.79
N VAL A 157 47.17 3.38 6.59
CA VAL A 157 48.38 3.60 5.76
C VAL A 157 49.62 2.91 6.38
N PRO A 158 50.40 2.11 5.65
CA PRO A 158 51.68 1.60 6.15
C PRO A 158 52.81 2.62 5.92
N VAL A 159 53.57 2.88 6.98
CA VAL A 159 54.80 3.69 6.99
C VAL A 159 55.95 2.86 6.39
N PRO A 160 56.80 3.40 5.49
CA PRO A 160 57.93 2.65 4.96
C PRO A 160 59.09 2.61 5.98
N ASN A 161 59.57 1.40 6.29
CA ASN A 161 60.83 1.20 7.01
C ASN A 161 62.01 1.29 6.02
N GLY A 162 63.03 2.07 6.40
CA GLY A 162 64.37 2.01 5.81
C GLY A 162 65.21 0.87 6.36
#